data_AF-A0A9E5TAQ3-F1
#
_entry.id   AF-A0A9E5TAQ3-F1
#
_cell.length_a   1.000
_cell.length_b   1.000
_cell.length_c   1.000
_cell.angle_alpha   90.00
_cell.angle_beta   90.00
_cell.angle_gamma   90.00
#
_symmetry.space_group_name_H-M   'P 1'
#
loop_
_entity.id
_entity.type
_entity.pdbx_description
1 polymer ?
#
loop_
_entity_poly.entity_id
_entity_poly.type
_entity_poly.pdbx_seq_one_letter_code
_entity_poly.pdbx_strand_id
1 'polypeptide(L)'
;MAGWLAHSREAIYDVDLDPPRPSLDKTKNYVTTMGHTWYAMPDEKDAVFVNDIGRPQSVTLLRTGEKLAHQYRDDTLRVVVPARLRTTLPDMVKIVMSP
;
A
#
# COMPACT_ATOMS: atom_id res chain seq x y z
N MET A 1 4.00 20.87 7.11
CA MET A 1 3.73 20.70 5.66
C MET A 1 4.99 20.37 4.85
N ALA A 2 6.10 21.10 5.01
CA ALA A 2 7.34 20.83 4.26
C ALA A 2 7.93 19.43 4.48
N GLY A 3 7.89 18.90 5.72
CA GLY A 3 8.39 17.54 6.01
C GLY A 3 7.54 16.41 5.42
N TRP A 4 6.25 16.66 5.15
CA TRP A 4 5.36 15.71 4.48
C TRP A 4 5.65 15.65 2.99
N LEU A 5 5.89 16.80 2.34
CA LEU A 5 6.31 16.85 0.94
C LEU A 5 7.68 16.23 0.68
N ALA A 6 8.59 16.23 1.66
CA ALA A 6 9.90 15.61 1.52
C ALA A 6 9.83 14.08 1.43
N HIS A 7 8.88 13.45 2.12
CA HIS A 7 8.70 11.99 2.14
C HIS A 7 7.64 11.46 1.17
N SER A 8 6.65 12.27 0.80
CA SER A 8 5.56 11.85 -0.11
C SER A 8 5.81 12.22 -1.58
N ARG A 9 6.99 12.74 -1.90
CA ARG A 9 7.33 13.28 -3.23
C ARG A 9 7.33 12.22 -4.33
N GLU A 10 7.62 10.98 -3.98
CA GLU A 10 7.67 9.82 -4.89
C GLU A 10 6.27 9.35 -5.34
N ALA A 11 5.20 9.76 -4.64
CA ALA A 11 3.81 9.41 -4.95
C ALA A 11 3.06 10.50 -5.74
N ILE A 12 3.73 11.60 -6.07
CA ILE A 12 3.12 12.79 -6.71
C ILE A 12 3.69 13.03 -8.11
N TYR A 13 4.97 12.71 -8.34
CA TYR A 13 5.58 12.80 -9.66
C TYR A 13 5.71 11.40 -10.27
N ASP A 14 5.12 11.23 -11.45
CA ASP A 14 5.15 10.03 -12.30
C ASP A 14 4.06 8.98 -12.03
N VAL A 15 2.88 9.42 -11.58
CA VAL A 15 1.69 8.55 -11.62
C VAL A 15 1.16 8.52 -13.05
N ASP A 16 1.34 7.39 -13.70
CA ASP A 16 0.75 7.11 -15.01
C ASP A 16 -0.77 7.30 -14.91
N LEU A 17 -1.31 8.22 -15.72
CA LEU A 17 -2.73 8.57 -15.72
C LEU A 17 -3.57 7.53 -16.48
N ASP A 18 -2.94 6.50 -17.03
CA ASP A 18 -3.62 5.52 -17.86
C ASP A 18 -4.36 4.44 -17.04
N PRO A 19 -5.65 4.18 -17.35
CA PRO A 19 -6.47 3.16 -16.71
C PRO A 19 -5.95 1.73 -16.93
N PRO A 20 -6.30 0.75 -16.06
CA PRO A 20 -7.43 0.79 -15.14
C PRO A 20 -7.06 1.26 -13.72
N ARG A 21 -7.76 2.30 -13.27
CA ARG A 21 -7.82 2.66 -11.85
C ARG A 21 -8.49 1.52 -11.08
N PRO A 22 -7.92 1.01 -9.97
CA PRO A 22 -8.71 0.21 -9.05
C PRO A 22 -9.86 1.10 -8.55
N SER A 23 -11.10 0.70 -8.85
CA SER A 23 -12.28 1.37 -8.31
C SER A 23 -12.29 1.20 -6.79
N LEU A 24 -12.76 2.24 -6.08
CA LEU A 24 -13.08 2.23 -4.64
C LEU A 24 -13.99 1.05 -4.21
N ASP A 25 -14.57 0.31 -5.16
CA ASP A 25 -15.35 -0.90 -4.95
C ASP A 25 -14.54 -2.14 -4.51
N LYS A 26 -13.21 -2.15 -4.67
CA LYS A 26 -12.40 -3.36 -4.41
C LYS A 26 -11.49 -3.27 -3.18
N THR A 27 -11.33 -2.08 -2.59
CA THR A 27 -10.42 -1.85 -1.45
C THR A 27 -11.10 -0.99 -0.40
N LYS A 28 -11.12 -1.43 0.87
CA LYS A 28 -11.57 -0.58 2.00
C LYS A 28 -10.60 0.56 2.32
N ASN A 29 -9.55 0.68 1.52
CA ASN A 29 -8.34 1.41 1.77
C ASN A 29 -8.01 2.23 0.53
N TYR A 30 -7.44 3.44 0.71
CA TYR A 30 -6.92 4.22 -0.41
C TYR A 30 -5.71 3.50 -1.01
N VAL A 31 -5.84 3.10 -2.28
CA VAL A 31 -4.78 2.40 -3.03
C VAL A 31 -4.41 3.22 -4.27
N THR A 32 -3.11 3.43 -4.45
CA THR A 32 -2.51 4.04 -5.65
C THR A 32 -1.61 3.00 -6.33
N THR A 33 -1.69 2.88 -7.64
CA THR A 33 -0.88 1.92 -8.43
C THR A 33 0.11 2.66 -9.32
N MET A 34 1.34 2.18 -9.39
CA MET A 34 2.41 2.68 -10.26
C MET A 34 3.13 1.47 -10.84
N GLY A 35 2.80 1.10 -12.08
CA GLY A 35 3.31 -0.11 -12.73
C GLY A 35 3.04 -1.37 -11.90
N HIS A 36 4.11 -2.11 -11.55
CA HIS A 36 4.05 -3.31 -10.70
C HIS A 36 4.10 -3.01 -9.19
N THR A 37 3.94 -1.75 -8.77
CA THR A 37 3.93 -1.37 -7.36
C THR A 37 2.60 -0.76 -6.97
N TRP A 38 2.03 -1.26 -5.88
CA TRP A 38 0.79 -0.78 -5.29
C TRP A 38 1.12 -0.15 -3.94
N TYR A 39 0.49 0.99 -3.66
CA TYR A 39 0.64 1.72 -2.41
C TYR A 39 -0.70 1.78 -1.71
N ALA A 40 -0.81 1.17 -0.54
CA ALA A 40 -2.06 1.08 0.20
C ALA A 40 -1.95 1.72 1.58
N MET A 41 -2.93 2.54 1.95
CA MET A 41 -3.04 3.09 3.30
C MET A 41 -3.79 2.11 4.22
N PRO A 42 -3.29 1.77 5.42
CA PRO A 42 -4.02 0.97 6.40
C PRO A 42 -5.34 1.61 6.81
N ASP A 43 -6.32 0.79 7.17
CA ASP A 43 -7.61 1.22 7.72
C ASP A 43 -7.50 1.61 9.20
N GLU A 44 -8.62 1.99 9.83
CA GLU A 44 -8.70 2.31 11.26
C GLU A 44 -8.28 1.15 12.19
N LYS A 45 -8.13 -0.07 11.66
CA LYS A 45 -7.67 -1.27 12.38
C LYS A 45 -6.19 -1.57 12.11
N ASP A 46 -5.45 -0.62 11.52
CA ASP A 46 -4.06 -0.77 11.11
C ASP A 46 -3.84 -1.94 10.14
N ALA A 47 -4.86 -2.25 9.32
CA ALA A 47 -4.83 -3.34 8.37
C ALA A 47 -4.99 -2.85 6.94
N VAL A 48 -4.24 -3.47 6.04
CA VAL A 48 -4.44 -3.33 4.59
C VAL A 48 -5.17 -4.55 4.08
N PHE A 49 -6.28 -4.31 3.39
CA PHE A 49 -7.07 -5.34 2.75
C PHE A 49 -7.32 -4.97 1.29
N VAL A 50 -6.80 -5.79 0.38
CA VAL A 50 -6.92 -5.60 -1.06
C VAL A 50 -7.48 -6.88 -1.66
N ASN A 51 -8.62 -6.78 -2.35
CA ASN A 51 -9.21 -7.89 -3.10
C ASN A 51 -8.85 -7.78 -4.58
N ASP A 52 -8.95 -8.90 -5.29
CA ASP A 52 -8.69 -8.99 -6.74
C ASP A 52 -7.28 -8.50 -7.08
N ILE A 53 -6.31 -8.94 -6.28
CA ILE A 53 -4.89 -8.67 -6.44
C ILE A 53 -4.16 -9.97 -6.75
N GLY A 54 -3.17 -9.93 -7.64
CA GLY A 54 -2.25 -11.05 -7.83
C GLY A 54 -1.36 -11.30 -6.60
N ARG A 55 -0.64 -12.42 -6.59
CA ARG A 55 0.27 -12.73 -5.47
C ARG A 55 1.41 -11.70 -5.39
N PRO A 56 1.51 -10.94 -4.29
CA PRO A 56 2.59 -9.96 -4.14
C PRO A 56 3.93 -10.66 -3.93
N GLN A 57 4.98 -10.10 -4.51
CA GLN A 57 6.36 -10.55 -4.30
C GLN A 57 6.89 -10.06 -2.94
N SER A 58 6.56 -8.82 -2.56
CA SER A 58 6.95 -8.28 -1.26
C SER A 58 5.99 -7.20 -0.77
N VAL A 59 5.92 -7.07 0.54
CA VAL A 59 5.13 -6.05 1.23
C VAL A 59 6.04 -5.35 2.24
N THR A 60 6.19 -4.04 2.12
CA THR A 60 7.06 -3.23 2.98
C THR A 60 6.34 -1.98 3.48
N LEU A 61 6.68 -1.54 4.68
CA LEU A 61 6.22 -0.26 5.21
C LEU A 61 7.05 0.86 4.56
N LEU A 62 6.42 1.83 3.91
CA LEU A 62 7.12 2.86 3.14
C LEU A 62 8.02 3.73 4.03
N ARG A 63 7.58 4.04 5.24
CA ARG A 63 8.31 4.89 6.20
C ARG A 63 9.62 4.27 6.68
N THR A 64 9.62 2.98 6.99
CA THR A 64 10.79 2.30 7.59
C THR A 64 11.53 1.41 6.62
N GLY A 65 10.92 1.05 5.49
CA GLY A 65 11.41 0.00 4.60
C GLY A 65 11.29 -1.41 5.19
N GLU A 66 10.70 -1.58 6.38
CA GLU A 66 10.59 -2.88 7.04
C GLU A 66 9.60 -3.78 6.29
N LYS A 67 9.99 -5.04 6.07
CA LYS A 67 9.13 -6.05 5.46
C LYS A 67 8.02 -6.42 6.43
N LEU A 68 6.77 -6.33 5.96
CA LEU A 68 5.60 -6.72 6.73
C LEU A 68 5.22 -8.16 6.42
N ALA A 69 4.82 -8.87 7.46
CA ALA A 69 4.14 -10.14 7.30
C ALA A 69 2.79 -9.89 6.61
N HIS A 70 2.49 -10.70 5.59
CA HIS A 70 1.25 -10.61 4.84
C HIS A 70 0.66 -12.00 4.62
N GLN A 71 -0.66 -12.06 4.47
CA GLN A 71 -1.40 -13.26 4.10
C GLN A 71 -2.04 -13.02 2.75
N TYR A 72 -1.80 -13.93 1.81
CA TYR A 72 -2.45 -13.93 0.51
C TYR A 72 -3.28 -15.20 0.38
N ARG A 73 -4.57 -15.07 0.13
CA ARG A 73 -5.51 -16.18 -0.02
C ARG A 73 -6.69 -15.73 -0.87
N ASP A 74 -7.16 -16.58 -1.79
CA ASP A 74 -8.37 -16.33 -2.59
C ASP A 74 -8.34 -14.96 -3.32
N ASP A 75 -7.19 -14.60 -3.90
CA ASP A 75 -6.93 -13.30 -4.56
C ASP A 75 -7.13 -12.07 -3.66
N THR A 76 -7.04 -12.30 -2.35
CA THR A 76 -7.10 -11.28 -1.32
C THR A 76 -5.76 -11.20 -0.59
N LEU A 77 -5.22 -9.99 -0.51
CA LEU A 77 -4.08 -9.64 0.32
C LEU A 77 -4.55 -9.01 1.63
N ARG A 78 -4.07 -9.57 2.75
CA ARG A 78 -4.22 -9.00 4.09
C ARG A 78 -2.85 -8.72 4.70
N VAL A 79 -2.62 -7.48 5.10
CA VAL A 79 -1.43 -7.04 5.82
C VAL A 79 -1.86 -6.42 7.14
N VAL A 80 -1.19 -6.75 8.23
CA VAL A 80 -1.46 -6.13 9.54
C VAL A 80 -0.20 -5.39 9.96
N VAL A 81 -0.32 -4.09 10.24
CA VAL A 81 0.81 -3.29 10.73
C VAL A 81 0.99 -3.60 12.23
N PRO A 82 2.15 -4.17 12.64
CA PRO A 82 2.38 -4.53 14.02
C PRO A 82 2.46 -3.28 14.91
N ALA A 83 1.97 -3.36 16.15
CA ALA A 83 1.86 -2.23 17.06
C ALA A 83 3.15 -1.42 17.25
N ARG A 84 4.31 -2.10 17.22
CA ARG A 84 5.63 -1.49 17.32
C ARG A 84 5.98 -0.52 16.17
N LEU A 85 5.32 -0.65 15.02
CA LEU A 85 5.56 0.17 13.83
C LEU A 85 4.46 1.21 13.59
N ARG A 86 3.40 1.20 14.41
CA ARG A 86 2.30 2.14 14.31
C ARG A 86 2.77 3.54 14.72
N THR A 87 2.35 4.54 13.97
CA THR A 87 2.62 5.94 14.28
C THR A 87 1.33 6.75 14.22
N THR A 88 1.37 7.98 14.73
CA THR A 88 0.26 8.94 14.63
C THR A 88 0.05 9.50 13.22
N LEU A 89 0.91 9.15 12.26
CA LEU A 89 0.82 9.59 10.88
C LEU A 89 0.28 8.46 9.99
N PRO A 90 -0.43 8.78 8.89
CA PRO A 90 -0.84 7.78 7.92
C PRO A 90 0.41 7.18 7.26
N ASP A 91 0.75 5.96 7.65
CA ASP A 91 1.83 5.19 7.05
C ASP A 91 1.33 4.47 5.80
N MET A 92 2.07 4.51 4.69
CA MET A 92 1.72 3.76 3.48
C MET A 92 2.44 2.40 3.46
N VAL A 93 1.77 1.39 2.92
CA VAL A 93 2.33 0.07 2.66
C VAL A 93 2.61 -0.04 1.17
N LYS A 94 3.87 -0.34 0.82
CA LYS A 94 4.30 -0.65 -0.54
C LYS A 94 4.16 -2.15 -0.78
N ILE A 95 3.47 -2.50 -1.84
CA ILE A 95 3.20 -3.86 -2.27
C ILE A 95 3.82 -3.99 -3.66
N VAL A 96 4.87 -4.81 -3.78
CA VAL A 96 5.51 -5.09 -5.07
C VAL A 96 4.89 -6.35 -5.63
N MET A 97 4.34 -6.24 -6.83
CA MET A 97 3.72 -7.33 -7.57
C MET A 97 4.77 -8.11 -8.35
N SER A 98 4.52 -9.41 -8.52
CA SER A 98 5.33 -10.21 -9.44
C SER A 98 5.05 -9.75 -10.88
N PRO A 99 6.06 -9.69 -11.76
CA PRO A 99 5.88 -9.37 -13.19
C PRO A 99 5.09 -10.45 -13.92
#